data_AF-A0A182PTF0-F1
#
_entry.id   AF-A0A182PTF0-F1
#
_cell.length_a   1.000
_cell.length_b   1.000
_cell.length_c   1.000
_cell.angle_alpha   90.00
_cell.angle_beta   90.00
_cell.angle_gamma   90.00
#
_symmetry.space_group_name_H-M   'P 1'
#
loop_
_entity.id
_entity.type
_entity.pdbx_description
1 polymer ?
#
loop_
_entity_poly.entity_id
_entity_poly.type
_entity_poly.pdbx_seq_one_letter_code
_entity_poly.pdbx_strand_id
1 'polypeptide(L)'
;MIMLLLLALLLPFCTGSLPSGWDHASPSLPSHPPRVAGITNRAEECITDRCSRYPCQHGGKCLPSDDGAICLCPLGFGGDLCEMRLDLQVPSFNGSSYLRYAPLGDSCIIWFELKIIIKPLLEDGLLLYSGHHEYGDYISLCLNMGYVEFTYDLGSGPATVSQWVVEGVKTVTNAQ
;
A
#
# COMPACT_ATOMS: atom_id res chain seq x y z
N MET A 1 -8.78 -22.40 -40.74
CA MET A 1 -8.22 -21.09 -40.31
C MET A 1 -8.46 -20.03 -41.38
N ILE A 2 -9.73 -19.89 -41.81
CA ILE A 2 -10.21 -19.03 -42.88
C ILE A 2 -11.60 -18.57 -42.43
N MET A 3 -11.92 -17.29 -42.67
CA MET A 3 -13.19 -16.59 -42.36
C MET A 3 -13.37 -16.08 -40.92
N LEU A 4 -12.59 -15.06 -40.55
CA LEU A 4 -13.08 -13.89 -39.82
C LEU A 4 -12.03 -12.77 -39.91
N LEU A 5 -11.90 -12.26 -41.13
CA LEU A 5 -11.04 -11.13 -41.49
C LEU A 5 -11.82 -10.31 -42.53
N LEU A 6 -12.88 -9.64 -42.07
CA LEU A 6 -13.63 -8.65 -42.85
C LEU A 6 -14.53 -7.83 -41.92
N LEU A 7 -13.95 -6.81 -41.28
CA LEU A 7 -14.46 -5.44 -41.33
C LEU A 7 -13.43 -4.49 -40.71
N ALA A 8 -12.37 -4.21 -41.48
CA ALA A 8 -11.69 -2.93 -41.41
C ALA A 8 -12.18 -2.14 -42.63
N LEU A 9 -12.77 -0.97 -42.41
CA LEU A 9 -12.80 0.20 -43.30
C LEU A 9 -13.78 1.24 -42.77
N LEU A 10 -13.34 2.04 -41.78
CA LEU A 10 -13.56 3.49 -41.76
C LEU A 10 -12.32 4.12 -41.10
N LEU A 11 -11.43 4.60 -41.96
CA LEU A 11 -10.21 5.38 -41.73
C LEU A 11 -10.54 6.81 -41.19
N PRO A 12 -9.60 7.59 -40.60
CA PRO A 12 -8.21 7.70 -41.07
C PRO A 12 -7.08 7.82 -40.05
N PHE A 13 -5.92 7.43 -40.57
CA PHE A 13 -4.57 7.68 -40.12
C PHE A 13 -4.32 9.14 -39.74
N CYS A 14 -3.70 9.35 -38.57
CA CYS A 14 -2.91 10.55 -38.30
C CYS A 14 -1.42 10.20 -38.44
N THR A 15 -0.91 10.33 -39.66
CA THR A 15 0.49 10.66 -39.90
C THR A 15 0.62 12.19 -39.85
N GLY A 16 1.45 12.73 -38.97
CA GLY A 16 1.64 14.18 -38.88
C GLY A 16 2.65 14.60 -37.81
N SER A 17 3.91 14.68 -38.24
CA SER A 17 4.94 15.69 -37.89
C SER A 17 4.81 16.50 -36.59
N LEU A 18 5.90 16.46 -35.80
CA LEU A 18 6.28 17.41 -34.76
C LEU A 18 6.13 18.88 -35.20
N PRO A 19 5.58 19.76 -34.36
CA PRO A 19 5.88 21.18 -34.41
C PRO A 19 7.13 21.48 -33.57
N SER A 20 8.14 22.02 -34.25
CA SER A 20 9.25 22.78 -33.69
C SER A 20 8.76 24.09 -33.08
N GLY A 21 9.23 24.43 -31.87
CA GLY A 21 9.23 25.81 -31.39
C GLY A 21 8.63 26.02 -30.01
N TRP A 22 9.39 25.67 -28.96
CA TRP A 22 9.37 26.38 -27.68
C TRP A 22 10.81 26.48 -27.19
N ASP A 23 11.53 27.43 -27.76
CA ASP A 23 12.73 27.97 -27.15
C ASP A 23 12.34 28.85 -25.95
N HIS A 24 13.23 28.87 -24.95
CA HIS A 24 13.28 29.75 -23.78
C HIS A 24 12.43 29.36 -22.57
N ALA A 25 13.03 28.66 -21.60
CA ALA A 25 13.76 29.30 -20.49
C ALA A 25 13.83 28.37 -19.28
N SER A 26 15.02 27.89 -18.95
CA SER A 26 15.32 27.29 -17.65
C SER A 26 15.11 28.32 -16.54
N PRO A 27 14.40 28.01 -15.44
CA PRO A 27 14.44 28.85 -14.25
C PRO A 27 15.79 28.62 -13.57
N SER A 28 16.65 29.65 -13.57
CA SER A 28 17.81 29.68 -12.69
C SER A 28 17.36 29.72 -11.23
N LEU A 29 17.91 28.83 -10.40
CA LEU A 29 17.76 28.91 -8.94
C LEU A 29 18.42 30.20 -8.43
N PRO A 30 17.81 30.92 -7.47
CA PRO A 30 18.48 32.02 -6.78
C PRO A 30 19.61 31.47 -5.90
N SER A 31 20.81 32.04 -6.02
CA SER A 31 21.99 31.59 -5.29
C SER A 31 22.07 32.07 -3.84
N HIS A 32 21.07 32.76 -3.28
CA HIS A 32 21.03 33.17 -1.87
C HIS A 32 19.62 32.97 -1.28
N PRO A 33 19.49 32.49 -0.03
CA PRO A 33 18.20 32.44 0.65
C PRO A 33 17.69 33.88 0.91
N PRO A 34 16.41 34.18 0.65
CA PRO A 34 15.83 35.44 1.08
C PRO A 34 15.80 35.47 2.61
N ARG A 35 16.33 36.54 3.21
CA ARG A 35 16.13 36.82 4.63
C ARG A 35 14.63 37.04 4.87
N VAL A 36 13.98 36.07 5.48
CA VAL A 36 12.64 36.26 6.04
C VAL A 36 12.78 37.22 7.22
N ALA A 37 12.30 38.45 7.02
CA ALA A 37 11.99 39.35 8.12
C ALA A 37 10.89 38.69 8.96
N GLY A 38 11.15 38.53 10.26
CA GLY A 38 10.28 37.83 11.19
C GLY A 38 8.86 38.37 11.17
N ILE A 39 7.95 37.55 10.67
CA ILE A 39 6.55 37.57 11.05
C ILE A 39 6.39 36.34 11.94
N THR A 40 6.17 36.56 13.23
CA THR A 40 5.94 35.52 14.24
C THR A 40 4.59 34.83 13.98
N ASN A 41 4.59 33.90 13.01
CA ASN A 41 3.44 33.04 12.76
C ASN A 41 3.38 31.94 13.83
N ARG A 42 2.41 32.12 14.73
CA ARG A 42 2.03 31.21 15.82
C ARG A 42 1.35 29.93 15.32
N ALA A 43 1.96 29.22 14.38
CA ALA A 43 1.41 28.00 13.77
C ALA A 43 2.35 26.79 13.82
N GLU A 44 3.66 26.98 14.00
CA GLU A 44 4.61 25.87 14.18
C GLU A 44 4.82 25.47 15.66
N GLU A 45 4.26 26.23 16.60
CA GLU A 45 4.46 26.03 18.05
C GLU A 45 3.28 25.33 18.76
N CYS A 46 2.20 25.02 18.05
CA CYS A 46 1.03 24.33 18.64
C CYS A 46 1.00 22.81 18.42
N ILE A 47 1.69 22.31 17.40
CA ILE A 47 1.71 20.87 17.07
C ILE A 47 2.59 20.12 18.09
N THR A 48 3.72 20.72 18.44
CA THR A 48 4.67 20.14 19.40
C THR A 48 4.13 20.16 20.82
N ASP A 49 3.43 21.22 21.27
CA ASP A 49 2.90 21.29 22.65
C ASP A 49 1.86 20.19 22.93
N ARG A 50 0.98 19.89 21.97
CA ARG A 50 -0.04 18.84 22.15
C ARG A 50 0.59 17.47 22.31
N CYS A 51 1.53 17.09 21.44
CA CYS A 51 2.23 15.80 21.57
C CYS A 51 3.26 15.75 22.71
N SER A 52 3.71 16.91 23.23
CA SER A 52 4.56 16.97 24.41
C SER A 52 3.85 16.49 25.68
N ARG A 53 2.54 16.73 25.77
CA ARG A 53 1.71 16.31 26.92
C ARG A 53 1.21 14.87 26.83
N TYR A 54 1.28 14.27 25.64
CA TYR A 54 0.83 12.91 25.36
C TYR A 54 2.01 12.06 24.82
N PRO A 55 2.97 11.68 25.69
CA PRO A 55 4.11 10.88 25.28
C PRO A 55 3.68 9.43 25.03
N CYS A 56 3.41 9.11 23.76
CA CYS A 56 3.12 7.73 23.36
C CYS A 56 4.29 6.82 23.73
N GLN A 57 3.98 5.73 24.43
CA GLN A 57 4.97 4.75 24.88
C GLN A 57 5.29 3.71 23.80
N HIS A 58 6.33 2.92 24.02
CA HIS A 58 6.71 1.76 23.19
C HIS A 58 6.90 2.04 21.69
N GLY A 59 7.23 3.28 21.32
CA GLY A 59 7.43 3.69 19.93
C GLY A 59 6.14 4.08 19.19
N GLY A 60 5.05 4.34 19.91
CA GLY A 60 3.81 4.86 19.33
C GLY A 60 4.01 6.25 18.69
N LYS A 61 3.26 6.51 17.60
CA LYS A 61 3.33 7.79 16.87
C LYS A 61 2.24 8.72 17.36
N CYS A 62 2.62 9.90 17.85
CA CYS A 62 1.66 10.94 18.22
C CYS A 62 1.16 11.71 17.00
N LEU A 63 -0.15 11.92 16.92
CA LEU A 63 -0.78 12.81 15.95
C LEU A 63 -1.59 13.89 16.68
N PRO A 64 -1.49 15.17 16.28
CA PRO A 64 -2.37 16.21 16.80
C PRO A 64 -3.82 15.95 16.35
N SER A 65 -4.77 16.20 17.24
CA SER A 65 -6.21 16.14 16.98
C SER A 65 -6.89 17.41 17.50
N ASP A 66 -8.10 17.73 17.06
CA ASP A 66 -8.83 18.92 17.49
C ASP A 66 -9.01 18.94 19.02
N ASP A 67 -9.26 17.78 19.62
CA ASP A 67 -9.42 17.58 21.07
C ASP A 67 -8.10 17.37 21.84
N GLY A 68 -6.94 17.46 21.18
CA GLY A 68 -5.64 17.30 21.82
C GLY A 68 -4.66 16.52 20.95
N ALA A 69 -4.38 15.28 21.33
CA ALA A 69 -3.48 14.38 20.61
C ALA A 69 -3.98 12.94 20.70
N ILE A 70 -3.68 12.14 19.67
CA ILE A 70 -4.02 10.72 19.58
C ILE A 70 -2.72 9.94 19.36
N CYS A 71 -2.53 8.86 20.11
CA CYS A 71 -1.42 7.94 19.90
C CYS A 71 -1.81 6.80 18.95
N LEU A 72 -1.03 6.63 17.89
CA LEU A 72 -1.07 5.44 17.04
C LEU A 72 -0.17 4.38 17.66
N CYS A 73 -0.79 3.38 18.28
CA CYS A 73 -0.07 2.34 18.99
C CYS A 73 0.51 1.27 18.05
N PRO A 74 1.74 0.80 18.33
CA PRO A 74 2.33 -0.30 17.59
C PRO A 74 1.60 -1.61 17.93
N LEU A 75 1.76 -2.61 17.07
CA LEU A 75 1.17 -3.92 17.26
C LEU A 75 1.56 -4.52 18.62
N GLY A 76 0.57 -5.02 19.36
CA GLY A 76 0.76 -5.59 20.71
C GLY A 76 0.67 -4.55 21.83
N PHE A 77 0.31 -3.30 21.53
CA PHE A 77 0.11 -2.25 22.53
C PHE A 77 -1.23 -1.53 22.34
N GLY A 78 -1.78 -1.00 23.44
CA GLY A 78 -3.01 -0.24 23.47
C GLY A 78 -3.09 0.69 24.68
N GLY A 79 -4.23 1.34 24.85
CA GLY A 79 -4.40 2.46 25.79
C GLY A 79 -4.15 3.81 25.11
N ASP A 80 -4.55 4.89 25.77
CA ASP A 80 -4.49 6.25 25.21
C ASP A 80 -3.05 6.69 24.91
N LEU A 81 -2.07 6.13 25.62
CA LEU A 81 -0.65 6.40 25.47
C LEU A 81 0.15 5.14 25.10
N CYS A 82 -0.49 4.06 24.62
CA CYS A 82 0.17 2.80 24.28
C CYS A 82 0.92 2.13 25.45
N GLU A 83 0.46 2.37 26.68
CA GLU A 83 1.05 1.89 27.92
C GLU A 83 0.69 0.43 28.22
N MET A 84 -0.43 -0.05 27.68
CA MET A 84 -0.92 -1.40 27.92
C MET A 84 -0.31 -2.37 26.91
N ARG A 85 0.24 -3.49 27.39
CA ARG A 85 0.58 -4.62 26.52
C ARG A 85 -0.68 -5.44 26.23
N LEU A 86 -0.91 -5.72 24.96
CA LEU A 86 -2.00 -6.55 24.49
C LEU A 86 -1.46 -7.89 24.03
N ASP A 87 -2.05 -8.99 24.52
CA ASP A 87 -1.80 -10.32 23.98
C ASP A 87 -2.71 -10.53 22.75
N LEU A 88 -2.16 -10.28 21.56
CA LEU A 88 -2.90 -10.36 20.30
C LEU A 88 -2.84 -11.78 19.75
N GLN A 89 -3.89 -12.56 20.00
CA GLN A 89 -3.97 -13.92 19.46
C GLN A 89 -4.52 -13.98 18.03
N VAL A 90 -5.47 -13.10 17.67
CA VAL A 90 -6.07 -13.04 16.33
C VAL A 90 -6.42 -11.58 15.99
N PRO A 91 -5.72 -10.92 15.05
CA PRO A 91 -6.10 -9.58 14.61
C PRO A 91 -7.43 -9.63 13.84
N SER A 92 -8.31 -8.66 14.11
CA SER A 92 -9.53 -8.44 13.34
C SER A 92 -9.35 -7.21 12.45
N PHE A 93 -9.82 -7.29 11.20
CA PHE A 93 -9.72 -6.21 10.23
C PHE A 93 -11.11 -5.75 9.78
N ASN A 94 -11.29 -4.44 9.64
CA ASN A 94 -12.58 -3.82 9.29
C ASN A 94 -12.54 -3.04 7.96
N GLY A 95 -11.58 -3.36 7.08
CA GLY A 95 -11.37 -2.68 5.80
C GLY A 95 -10.47 -1.45 5.86
N SER A 96 -10.36 -0.78 7.02
CA SER A 96 -9.49 0.39 7.22
C SER A 96 -8.22 0.10 8.00
N SER A 97 -7.95 -1.17 8.27
CA SER A 97 -6.85 -1.66 9.11
C SER A 97 -6.02 -2.69 8.34
N TYR A 98 -4.70 -2.65 8.48
CA TYR A 98 -3.79 -3.60 7.85
C TYR A 98 -2.58 -3.88 8.73
N LEU A 99 -1.92 -5.02 8.50
CA LEU A 99 -0.58 -5.30 9.01
C LEU A 99 0.43 -5.10 7.89
N ARG A 100 1.53 -4.44 8.20
CA ARG A 100 2.67 -4.28 7.29
C ARG A 100 3.90 -4.87 7.95
N TYR A 101 4.53 -5.80 7.27
CA TYR A 101 5.80 -6.39 7.67
C TYR A 101 6.94 -5.71 6.92
N ALA A 102 8.12 -5.68 7.56
CA ALA A 102 9.33 -5.27 6.86
C ALA A 102 9.62 -6.26 5.71
N PRO A 103 10.20 -5.77 4.60
CA PRO A 103 10.63 -6.65 3.52
C PRO A 103 11.65 -7.69 4.03
N LEU A 104 11.65 -8.88 3.44
CA LEU A 104 12.52 -10.01 3.83
C LEU A 104 14.02 -9.78 3.53
N GLY A 105 14.40 -8.58 3.06
CA GLY A 105 15.77 -8.20 2.69
C GLY A 105 16.16 -8.64 1.27
N ASP A 106 17.44 -8.49 0.92
CA ASP A 106 18.00 -8.78 -0.42
C ASP A 106 18.18 -10.29 -0.70
N SER A 107 17.54 -11.15 0.08
CA SER A 107 17.67 -12.60 -0.09
C SER A 107 16.76 -13.06 -1.21
N CYS A 108 17.35 -13.54 -2.31
CA CYS A 108 16.63 -14.21 -3.39
C CYS A 108 16.20 -15.60 -2.90
N ILE A 109 15.04 -15.69 -2.25
CA ILE A 109 14.51 -16.95 -1.74
C ILE A 109 13.73 -17.62 -2.88
N ILE A 110 14.24 -18.75 -3.34
CA ILE A 110 13.70 -19.53 -4.47
C ILE A 110 12.42 -20.31 -4.13
N TRP A 111 11.98 -20.30 -2.88
CA TRP A 111 10.71 -20.88 -2.43
C TRP A 111 10.14 -20.06 -1.26
N PHE A 112 8.83 -19.83 -1.27
CA PHE A 112 8.11 -19.27 -0.14
C PHE A 112 6.94 -20.19 0.20
N GLU A 113 6.69 -20.40 1.49
CA GLU A 113 5.52 -21.11 1.99
C GLU A 113 4.69 -20.14 2.84
N LEU A 114 3.43 -19.94 2.45
CA LEU A 114 2.53 -19.04 3.14
C LEU A 114 1.34 -19.85 3.68
N LYS A 115 1.20 -19.84 5.01
CA LYS A 115 0.07 -20.45 5.71
C LYS A 115 -0.72 -19.38 6.44
N ILE A 116 -1.95 -19.12 5.99
CA ILE A 116 -2.85 -18.15 6.61
C ILE A 116 -4.14 -18.87 7.02
N ILE A 117 -4.61 -18.55 8.22
CA ILE A 117 -5.92 -18.99 8.73
C ILE A 117 -6.80 -17.75 8.77
N ILE A 118 -7.87 -17.74 7.99
CA ILE A 118 -8.80 -16.61 7.88
C ILE A 118 -10.21 -17.04 8.27
N LYS A 119 -10.97 -16.09 8.82
CA LYS A 119 -12.40 -16.21 9.07
C LYS A 119 -13.08 -15.00 8.44
N PRO A 120 -13.31 -15.02 7.11
CA PRO A 120 -13.87 -13.87 6.42
C PRO A 120 -15.33 -13.65 6.82
N LEU A 121 -15.71 -12.39 6.96
CA LEU A 121 -17.10 -11.96 7.13
C LEU A 121 -17.74 -11.55 5.79
N LEU A 122 -16.91 -11.31 4.77
CA LEU A 122 -17.28 -10.88 3.43
C LEU A 122 -16.70 -11.85 2.40
N GLU A 123 -17.39 -11.99 1.27
CA GLU A 123 -16.97 -12.88 0.18
C GLU A 123 -15.79 -12.33 -0.64
N ASP A 124 -15.55 -11.02 -0.54
CA ASP A 124 -14.49 -10.30 -1.25
C ASP A 124 -13.56 -9.59 -0.27
N GLY A 125 -12.26 -9.59 -0.57
CA GLY A 125 -11.28 -8.83 0.21
C GLY A 125 -9.83 -9.18 -0.07
N LEU A 126 -8.93 -8.22 0.15
CA LEU A 126 -7.49 -8.44 0.06
C LEU A 126 -6.97 -9.10 1.34
N LEU A 127 -6.28 -10.23 1.21
CA LEU A 127 -5.69 -10.96 2.34
C LEU A 127 -4.20 -10.68 2.48
N LEU A 128 -3.48 -10.68 1.36
CA LEU A 128 -2.05 -10.38 1.32
C LEU A 128 -1.73 -9.66 0.01
N TYR A 129 -0.85 -8.66 0.11
CA TYR A 129 -0.24 -8.02 -1.04
C TYR A 129 1.23 -7.77 -0.75
N SER A 130 2.09 -8.18 -1.67
CA SER A 130 3.51 -7.86 -1.65
C SER A 130 3.91 -7.48 -3.06
N GLY A 131 4.27 -6.21 -3.26
CA GLY A 131 4.65 -5.67 -4.55
C GLY A 131 5.42 -4.36 -4.40
N HIS A 132 6.09 -3.95 -5.46
CA HIS A 132 6.81 -2.68 -5.50
C HIS A 132 5.85 -1.49 -5.61
N HIS A 133 6.26 -0.32 -5.13
CA HIS A 133 5.46 0.90 -5.28
C HIS A 133 5.46 1.32 -6.76
N GLU A 134 4.25 1.40 -7.34
CA GLU A 134 3.90 1.90 -8.67
C GLU A 134 4.00 0.90 -9.84
N TYR A 135 5.09 0.14 -10.01
CA TYR A 135 5.21 -0.88 -11.06
C TYR A 135 6.23 -1.95 -10.66
N GLY A 136 5.98 -3.20 -11.05
CA GLY A 136 6.92 -4.30 -10.86
C GLY A 136 6.26 -5.59 -10.39
N ASP A 137 7.11 -6.53 -9.99
CA ASP A 137 6.68 -7.85 -9.56
C ASP A 137 5.79 -7.75 -8.33
N TYR A 138 4.72 -8.54 -8.32
CA TYR A 138 3.85 -8.65 -7.16
C TYR A 138 3.32 -10.06 -6.99
N ILE A 139 2.97 -10.35 -5.74
CA ILE A 139 2.11 -11.46 -5.36
C ILE A 139 0.93 -10.90 -4.59
N SER A 140 -0.25 -11.45 -4.81
CA SER A 140 -1.46 -11.13 -4.08
C SER A 140 -2.25 -12.39 -3.75
N LEU A 141 -2.90 -12.35 -2.59
CA LEU A 141 -3.89 -13.34 -2.17
C LEU A 141 -5.16 -12.57 -1.84
N CYS A 142 -6.26 -12.88 -2.51
CA CYS A 142 -7.55 -12.24 -2.28
C CYS A 142 -8.68 -13.26 -2.18
N LEU A 143 -9.79 -12.82 -1.62
CA LEU A 143 -11.09 -13.43 -1.76
C LEU A 143 -11.84 -12.73 -2.89
N ASN A 144 -12.42 -13.51 -3.79
CA ASN A 144 -13.24 -13.04 -4.90
C ASN A 144 -14.44 -13.98 -5.05
N MET A 145 -15.65 -13.48 -4.78
CA MET A 145 -16.89 -14.26 -4.79
C MET A 145 -16.79 -15.57 -3.97
N GLY A 146 -16.10 -15.53 -2.83
CA GLY A 146 -15.89 -16.69 -1.95
C GLY A 146 -14.78 -17.66 -2.39
N TYR A 147 -14.06 -17.38 -3.48
CA TYR A 147 -12.88 -18.14 -3.89
C TYR A 147 -11.62 -17.49 -3.32
N VAL A 148 -10.66 -18.31 -2.90
CA VAL A 148 -9.30 -17.82 -2.67
C VAL A 148 -8.59 -17.77 -4.00
N GLU A 149 -8.12 -16.59 -4.39
CA GLU A 149 -7.36 -16.35 -5.60
C GLU A 149 -5.94 -15.93 -5.23
N PHE A 150 -4.96 -16.69 -5.72
CA PHE A 150 -3.55 -16.35 -5.68
C PHE A 150 -3.16 -15.81 -7.05
N THR A 151 -2.73 -14.55 -7.10
CA THR A 151 -2.29 -13.90 -8.34
C THR A 151 -0.86 -13.43 -8.19
N TYR A 152 -0.06 -13.60 -9.23
CA TYR A 152 1.30 -13.09 -9.28
C TYR A 152 1.65 -12.55 -10.67
N ASP A 153 2.53 -11.57 -10.72
CA ASP A 153 3.17 -11.09 -11.95
C ASP A 153 4.66 -10.92 -11.65
N LEU A 154 5.50 -11.54 -12.48
CA LEU A 154 6.97 -11.48 -12.39
C LEU A 154 7.58 -10.85 -13.66
N GLY A 155 6.80 -10.00 -14.34
CA GLY A 155 7.21 -9.27 -15.55
C GLY A 155 6.74 -9.87 -16.87
N SER A 156 5.93 -10.93 -16.85
CA SER A 156 5.34 -11.55 -18.06
C SER A 156 3.82 -11.35 -18.15
N GLY A 157 3.24 -10.59 -17.22
CA GLY A 157 1.81 -10.44 -17.05
C GLY A 157 1.27 -11.33 -15.93
N PRO A 158 0.03 -11.06 -15.50
CA PRO A 158 -0.56 -11.72 -14.34
C PRO A 158 -0.95 -13.17 -14.64
N ALA A 159 -0.65 -14.05 -13.69
CA ALA A 159 -1.17 -15.41 -13.62
C ALA A 159 -1.98 -15.58 -12.34
N THR A 160 -3.13 -16.26 -12.43
CA THR A 160 -4.08 -16.45 -11.32
C THR A 160 -4.40 -17.92 -11.12
N VAL A 161 -4.40 -18.35 -9.85
CA VAL A 161 -4.84 -19.67 -9.39
C VAL A 161 -5.99 -19.47 -8.41
N SER A 162 -7.18 -19.97 -8.74
CA SER A 162 -8.40 -19.79 -7.94
C SER A 162 -8.94 -21.11 -7.40
N GLN A 163 -9.37 -21.16 -6.13
CA GLN A 163 -9.92 -22.36 -5.51
C GLN A 163 -11.05 -22.07 -4.51
N TRP A 164 -12.17 -22.80 -4.63
CA TRP A 164 -13.35 -22.70 -3.75
C TRP A 164 -13.04 -22.91 -2.28
N VAL A 165 -13.57 -22.06 -1.39
CA VAL A 165 -13.38 -22.20 0.06
C VAL A 165 -14.44 -23.13 0.65
N VAL A 166 -14.06 -24.38 0.89
CA VAL A 166 -14.67 -25.22 1.93
C VAL A 166 -13.86 -24.99 3.19
N GLU A 167 -14.52 -24.62 4.29
CA GLU A 167 -13.97 -24.10 5.56
C GLU A 167 -12.46 -24.34 5.89
N GLY A 168 -11.82 -23.27 6.40
CA GLY A 168 -10.79 -23.32 7.44
C GLY A 168 -9.46 -24.00 7.12
N VAL A 169 -8.46 -23.18 6.77
CA VAL A 169 -7.04 -23.51 6.50
C VAL A 169 -6.78 -23.94 5.05
N LYS A 170 -6.14 -23.05 4.29
CA LYS A 170 -5.53 -23.38 3.00
C LYS A 170 -4.05 -23.04 3.02
N THR A 171 -3.23 -24.01 2.66
CA THR A 171 -1.81 -23.82 2.41
C THR A 171 -1.65 -23.50 0.93
N VAL A 172 -1.08 -22.34 0.60
CA VAL A 172 -0.71 -22.01 -0.77
C VAL A 172 0.78 -22.29 -0.91
N THR A 173 1.12 -23.36 -1.62
CA THR A 173 2.49 -23.66 -2.04
C THR A 173 2.67 -23.17 -3.48
N ASN A 174 3.85 -22.62 -3.80
CA ASN A 174 4.15 -22.12 -5.14
C ASN A 174 3.84 -23.17 -6.24
N ALA A 175 3.31 -22.72 -7.37
CA ALA A 175 3.20 -23.50 -8.58
C ALA A 175 4.59 -23.59 -9.23
N GLN A 176 5.04 -24.82 -9.46
CA GLN A 176 6.34 -25.13 -10.05
C GLN A 176 6.31 -24.99 -11.57
#